data_AF-A0A2G9TGK2-F1
#
_entry.id   AF-A0A2G9TGK2-F1
#
_cell.length_a   1.000
_cell.length_b   1.000
_cell.length_c   1.000
_cell.angle_alpha   90.00
_cell.angle_beta   90.00
_cell.angle_gamma   90.00
#
_symmetry.space_group_name_H-M   'P 1'
#
loop_
_entity.id
_entity.type
_entity.pdbx_description
1 polymer ?
#
loop_
_entity_poly.entity_id
_entity_poly.type
_entity_poly.pdbx_seq_one_letter_code
_entity_poly.pdbx_strand_id
1 'polypeptide(L)'
;MPILRKHLQGASRKVVTNDVSEDDFTFTYMREMERRRQSGEDMGYFNDWQMKMQLLDLFFAGMETTVTTLKWGFLLAVLHPKVQRRVQEELDNECSGTAVTLADRPRLPYTQATIN
;
A
#
# COMPACT_ATOMS: atom_id res chain seq x y z
N MET A 1 -4.90 -22.93 -31.70
CA MET A 1 -4.95 -21.46 -31.90
C MET A 1 -3.68 -20.81 -31.31
N PRO A 2 -2.64 -20.59 -32.11
CA PRO A 2 -1.32 -20.10 -31.65
C PRO A 2 -1.33 -18.65 -31.10
N ILE A 3 -2.33 -17.86 -31.47
CA ILE A 3 -2.45 -16.44 -31.07
C ILE A 3 -2.86 -16.30 -29.60
N LEU A 4 -3.81 -17.13 -29.12
CA LEU A 4 -4.21 -17.13 -27.70
C LEU A 4 -3.06 -17.57 -26.77
N ARG A 5 -2.23 -18.52 -27.22
CA ARG A 5 -1.08 -19.01 -26.43
C ARG A 5 0.02 -17.95 -26.31
N LYS A 6 0.25 -17.15 -27.37
CA LYS A 6 1.17 -16.00 -27.32
C LYS A 6 0.65 -14.87 -26.42
N HIS A 7 -0.66 -14.62 -26.39
CA HIS A 7 -1.25 -13.63 -25.49
C HIS A 7 -1.23 -14.08 -24.03
N LEU A 8 -1.50 -15.36 -23.75
CA LEU A 8 -1.38 -15.93 -22.40
C LEU A 8 0.08 -16.00 -21.93
N GLN A 9 1.04 -16.33 -22.80
CA GLN A 9 2.47 -16.26 -22.46
C GLN A 9 2.98 -14.82 -22.31
N GLY A 10 2.46 -13.87 -23.09
CA GLY A 10 2.77 -12.43 -22.94
C GLY A 10 2.18 -11.83 -21.67
N ALA A 11 0.97 -12.23 -21.29
CA ALA A 11 0.33 -11.84 -20.03
C ALA A 11 1.04 -12.50 -18.83
N SER A 12 1.37 -13.79 -18.92
CA SER A 12 2.12 -14.50 -17.87
C SER A 12 3.55 -13.95 -17.73
N ARG A 13 4.16 -13.44 -18.81
CA ARG A 13 5.47 -12.77 -18.77
C ARG A 13 5.37 -11.35 -18.20
N LYS A 14 4.31 -10.59 -18.51
CA LYS A 14 4.08 -9.26 -17.91
C LYS A 14 3.74 -9.33 -16.42
N VAL A 15 3.01 -10.36 -15.99
CA VAL A 15 2.72 -10.62 -14.55
C VAL A 15 4.00 -11.03 -13.80
N VAL A 16 4.97 -11.64 -14.49
CA VAL A 16 6.25 -12.08 -13.90
C VAL A 16 7.34 -10.99 -13.94
N THR A 17 7.17 -9.90 -14.71
CA THR A 17 8.28 -8.95 -14.92
C THR A 17 7.93 -7.46 -14.81
N ASN A 18 6.94 -7.01 -14.02
CA ASN A 18 6.79 -5.56 -13.74
C ASN A 18 5.84 -5.25 -12.55
N ASP A 19 6.21 -5.62 -11.31
CA ASP A 19 6.02 -4.77 -10.10
C ASP A 19 6.61 -5.38 -8.81
N VAL A 20 7.71 -6.14 -8.89
CA VAL A 20 8.48 -6.45 -7.68
C VAL A 20 9.53 -5.36 -7.62
N SER A 21 9.22 -4.28 -6.90
CA SER A 21 10.23 -3.30 -6.53
C SER A 21 11.41 -4.06 -5.90
N GLU A 22 12.63 -3.81 -6.37
CA GLU A 22 13.85 -4.32 -5.72
C GLU A 22 14.01 -3.82 -4.26
N ASP A 23 13.03 -3.08 -3.74
CA ASP A 23 12.91 -2.61 -2.36
C ASP A 23 11.56 -2.98 -1.71
N ASP A 24 10.87 -4.03 -2.17
CA ASP A 24 9.70 -4.54 -1.43
C ASP A 24 10.11 -5.34 -0.17
N PHE A 25 9.14 -5.59 0.71
CA PHE A 25 9.37 -6.30 1.97
C PHE A 25 9.92 -7.71 1.74
N THR A 26 9.42 -8.43 0.73
CA THR A 26 9.84 -9.80 0.42
C THR A 26 11.29 -9.81 -0.04
N PHE A 27 11.65 -8.92 -0.96
CA PHE A 27 13.00 -8.79 -1.46
C PHE A 27 13.97 -8.42 -0.33
N THR A 28 13.60 -7.44 0.51
CA THR A 28 14.43 -7.01 1.65
C THR A 28 14.63 -8.14 2.66
N TYR A 29 13.59 -8.92 2.93
CA TYR A 29 13.67 -10.07 3.83
C TYR A 29 14.59 -11.16 3.29
N MET A 30 14.45 -11.52 2.01
CA MET A 30 15.31 -12.51 1.35
C MET A 30 16.78 -12.06 1.30
N ARG A 31 17.03 -10.77 1.04
CA ARG A 31 18.37 -10.18 1.06
C ARG A 31 19.01 -10.29 2.44
N GLU A 32 18.26 -10.01 3.50
CA GLU A 32 18.76 -10.15 4.87
C GLU A 32 19.04 -11.62 5.25
N MET A 33 18.18 -12.54 4.82
CA MET A 33 18.43 -13.99 5.01
C MET A 33 19.72 -14.44 4.35
N GLU A 34 19.98 -13.98 3.12
CA GLU A 34 21.19 -14.33 2.39
C GLU A 34 22.44 -13.73 3.03
N ARG A 35 22.37 -12.48 3.49
CA ARG A 35 23.46 -11.81 4.21
C ARG A 35 23.88 -12.60 5.45
N ARG A 36 22.91 -13.05 6.27
CA ARG A 36 23.20 -13.84 7.49
C ARG A 36 23.81 -15.21 7.18
N ARG A 37 23.33 -15.87 6.13
CA ARG A 37 23.93 -17.13 5.65
C ARG A 37 25.40 -16.95 5.27
N GLN A 38 25.72 -15.86 4.58
CA GLN A 38 27.09 -15.57 4.14
C GLN A 38 28.01 -15.14 5.28
N SER A 39 27.51 -14.39 6.26
CA SER A 39 28.31 -13.94 7.41
C SER A 39 28.41 -14.98 8.53
N GLY A 40 27.63 -16.06 8.47
CA GLY A 40 27.56 -17.07 9.53
C GLY A 40 26.88 -16.56 10.81
N GLU A 41 26.10 -15.49 10.70
CA GLU A 41 25.30 -14.95 11.81
C GLU A 41 24.15 -15.90 12.18
N ASP A 42 23.68 -15.78 13.42
CA ASP A 42 22.49 -16.53 13.87
C ASP A 42 21.26 -16.12 13.03
N MET A 43 20.60 -17.14 12.47
CA MET A 43 19.38 -16.95 11.68
C MET A 43 18.20 -16.56 12.56
N GLY A 44 18.16 -16.95 13.84
CA GLY A 44 17.03 -16.70 14.72
C GLY A 44 15.70 -17.11 14.06
N TYR A 45 14.78 -16.15 13.92
CA TYR A 45 13.48 -16.34 13.25
C TYR A 45 13.47 -16.02 11.74
N PHE A 46 14.62 -15.73 11.14
CA PHE A 46 14.72 -15.44 9.70
C PHE A 46 14.66 -16.73 8.88
N ASN A 47 13.44 -17.10 8.49
CA ASN A 47 13.18 -18.27 7.66
C ASN A 47 11.95 -18.04 6.77
N ASP A 48 11.81 -18.88 5.74
CA ASP A 48 10.74 -18.77 4.74
C ASP A 48 9.33 -18.84 5.35
N TRP A 49 9.16 -19.60 6.43
CA TRP A 49 7.87 -19.72 7.12
C TRP A 49 7.50 -18.40 7.80
N GLN A 50 8.43 -17.81 8.54
CA GLN A 50 8.22 -16.54 9.23
C GLN A 50 7.96 -15.41 8.24
N MET A 51 8.69 -15.36 7.12
CA MET A 51 8.44 -14.38 6.05
C MET A 51 7.01 -14.46 5.52
N LYS A 52 6.51 -15.68 5.26
CA LYS A 52 5.14 -15.90 4.77
C LYS A 52 4.11 -15.47 5.81
N MET A 53 4.31 -15.81 7.08
CA MET A 53 3.41 -15.40 8.15
C MET A 53 3.34 -13.89 8.30
N GLN A 54 4.49 -13.20 8.23
CA GLN A 54 4.53 -11.73 8.30
C GLN A 54 3.86 -11.07 7.09
N LEU A 55 4.02 -11.63 5.89
CA LEU A 55 3.31 -11.16 4.69
C LEU A 55 1.79 -11.30 4.84
N LEU A 56 1.32 -12.45 5.37
CA LEU A 56 -0.10 -12.67 5.62
C LEU A 56 -0.64 -11.69 6.66
N ASP A 57 0.07 -11.51 7.78
CA ASP A 57 -0.32 -10.59 8.84
C ASP A 57 -0.41 -9.15 8.31
N LEU A 58 0.62 -8.68 7.58
CA LEU A 58 0.64 -7.34 7.01
C LEU A 58 -0.54 -7.12 6.05
N PHE A 59 -0.83 -8.12 5.22
CA PHE A 59 -1.90 -8.04 4.23
C PHE A 59 -3.28 -8.02 4.88
N PHE A 60 -3.58 -8.97 5.77
CA PHE A 60 -4.91 -9.05 6.41
C PHE A 60 -5.14 -7.91 7.39
N ALA A 61 -4.17 -7.60 8.25
CA ALA A 61 -4.30 -6.50 9.20
C ALA A 61 -4.44 -5.15 8.48
N GLY A 62 -3.67 -4.93 7.42
CA GLY A 62 -3.73 -3.69 6.62
C GLY A 62 -5.02 -3.57 5.82
N MET A 63 -5.48 -4.67 5.20
CA MET A 63 -6.66 -4.67 4.35
C MET A 63 -7.94 -4.38 5.14
N GLU A 64 -8.25 -5.20 6.15
CA GLU A 64 -9.56 -5.11 6.80
C GLU A 64 -9.75 -3.78 7.52
N THR A 65 -8.71 -3.31 8.20
CA THR A 65 -8.75 -2.05 8.95
C THR A 65 -8.88 -0.85 8.01
N THR A 66 -8.05 -0.77 6.97
CA THR A 66 -8.09 0.35 6.01
C THR A 66 -9.41 0.40 5.24
N VAL A 67 -9.89 -0.74 4.75
CA VAL A 67 -11.19 -0.80 4.04
C VAL A 67 -12.33 -0.38 4.95
N THR A 68 -12.33 -0.84 6.21
CA THR A 68 -13.38 -0.48 7.17
C THR A 68 -13.35 1.01 7.49
N THR A 69 -12.17 1.59 7.74
CA THR A 69 -12.00 3.03 7.97
C THR A 69 -12.48 3.85 6.78
N LEU A 70 -12.11 3.47 5.55
CA LEU A 70 -12.57 4.18 4.35
C LEU A 70 -14.09 4.10 4.16
N LYS A 71 -14.70 2.94 4.43
CA LYS A 71 -16.17 2.79 4.39
C LYS A 71 -16.85 3.77 5.36
N TRP A 72 -16.34 3.87 6.59
CA TRP A 72 -16.85 4.84 7.56
C TRP A 72 -16.61 6.28 7.12
N GLY A 73 -15.42 6.60 6.58
CA GLY A 73 -15.11 7.92 6.06
C GLY A 73 -16.09 8.37 4.97
N PHE A 74 -16.37 7.50 3.99
CA PHE A 74 -17.34 7.81 2.93
C PHE A 74 -18.77 7.91 3.46
N LEU A 75 -19.18 7.00 4.36
CA LEU A 75 -20.50 7.05 4.99
C LEU A 75 -20.71 8.37 5.73
N LEU A 76 -19.75 8.78 6.56
CA LEU A 76 -19.79 10.03 7.31
C LEU A 76 -19.78 11.24 6.38
N ALA A 77 -19.03 11.22 5.27
CA ALA A 77 -19.06 12.28 4.27
C ALA A 77 -20.47 12.48 3.68
N VAL A 78 -21.15 11.37 3.33
CA VAL A 78 -22.54 11.41 2.82
C VAL A 78 -23.52 11.93 3.87
N LEU A 79 -23.38 11.51 5.13
CA LEU A 79 -24.24 11.94 6.23
C LEU A 79 -23.98 13.38 6.69
N HIS A 80 -22.78 13.91 6.43
CA HIS A 80 -22.36 15.25 6.85
C HIS A 80 -21.88 16.12 5.66
N PRO A 81 -22.77 16.54 4.74
CA PRO A 81 -22.40 17.29 3.54
C PRO A 81 -21.71 18.64 3.79
N LYS A 82 -21.86 19.20 5.01
CA LYS A 82 -21.16 20.42 5.42
C LYS A 82 -19.68 20.15 5.71
N VAL A 83 -19.37 19.02 6.35
CA VAL A 83 -17.99 18.59 6.62
C VAL A 83 -17.31 18.23 5.31
N GLN A 84 -17.99 17.45 4.46
CA GLN A 84 -17.48 17.08 3.13
C GLN A 84 -17.12 18.31 2.29
N ARG A 85 -18.01 19.32 2.22
CA ARG A 85 -17.74 20.57 1.49
C ARG A 85 -16.54 21.32 2.05
N ARG A 86 -16.42 21.41 3.37
CA ARG A 86 -15.29 22.11 3.98
C ARG A 86 -13.95 21.41 3.75
N VAL A 87 -13.93 20.07 3.71
CA VAL A 87 -12.74 19.30 3.29
C VAL A 87 -12.39 19.60 1.84
N GLN A 88 -13.38 19.62 0.93
CA GLN A 88 -13.17 19.94 -0.48
C GLN A 88 -12.64 21.37 -0.67
N GLU A 89 -13.22 22.35 0.02
CA GLU A 89 -12.75 23.75 0.01
C GLU A 89 -11.29 23.87 0.47
N GLU A 90 -10.90 23.17 1.54
CA GLU A 90 -9.50 23.16 2.00
C GLU A 90 -8.56 22.56 0.95
N LEU A 91 -8.94 21.43 0.34
CA LEU A 91 -8.17 20.79 -0.73
C LEU A 91 -8.05 21.68 -1.98
N ASP A 92 -9.14 22.33 -2.39
CA ASP A 92 -9.16 23.21 -3.55
C ASP A 92 -8.26 24.44 -3.35
N ASN A 93 -8.24 25.00 -2.13
CA ASN A 93 -7.41 26.16 -1.78
C ASN A 93 -5.93 25.82 -1.67
N GLU A 94 -5.58 24.66 -1.10
CA GLU A 94 -4.19 24.32 -0.76
C GLU A 94 -3.49 23.46 -1.83
N CYS A 95 -4.24 22.65 -2.57
CA CYS A 95 -3.69 21.70 -3.55
C CYS A 95 -3.95 22.10 -5.02
N SER A 96 -4.69 23.18 -5.28
CA SER A 96 -4.88 23.82 -6.60
C SER A 96 -5.15 22.85 -7.76
N GLY A 97 -5.89 21.75 -7.51
CA GLY A 97 -6.25 20.74 -8.52
C GLY A 97 -5.13 19.79 -8.94
N THR A 98 -3.97 19.82 -8.29
CA THR A 98 -2.89 18.82 -8.48
C THR A 98 -3.12 17.59 -7.61
N ALA A 99 -2.45 16.48 -7.93
CA ALA A 99 -2.54 15.26 -7.13
C ALA A 99 -2.02 15.52 -5.71
N VAL A 100 -2.85 15.24 -4.71
CA VAL A 100 -2.49 15.38 -3.28
C VAL A 100 -1.43 14.35 -2.91
N THR A 101 -0.40 14.80 -2.23
CA THR A 101 0.73 14.00 -1.74
C THR A 101 0.82 14.05 -0.21
N LEU A 102 1.63 13.18 0.39
CA LEU A 102 1.89 13.22 1.84
C LEU A 102 2.57 14.52 2.29
N ALA A 103 3.26 15.24 1.39
CA ALA A 103 3.89 16.52 1.70
C ALA A 103 2.88 17.64 1.95
N ASP A 104 1.63 17.48 1.47
CA ASP A 104 0.57 18.47 1.63
C ASP A 104 -0.10 18.40 3.00
N ARG A 105 0.10 17.29 3.74
CA ARG A 105 -0.52 17.03 5.04
C ARG A 105 -0.43 18.20 6.04
N PRO A 106 0.69 18.93 6.21
CA PRO A 106 0.76 20.06 7.14
C PRO A 106 -0.14 21.24 6.75
N ARG A 107 -0.52 21.35 5.47
CA ARG A 107 -1.38 22.40 4.93
C ARG A 107 -2.85 22.05 4.97
N LEU A 108 -3.21 20.83 5.38
CA LEU A 108 -4.58 20.30 5.39
C LEU A 108 -5.07 20.00 6.82
N PRO A 109 -5.08 20.99 7.75
CA PRO A 109 -5.43 20.75 9.15
C PRO A 109 -6.89 20.29 9.35
N TYR A 110 -7.85 20.76 8.56
CA TYR A 110 -9.26 20.36 8.68
C TYR A 110 -9.50 18.94 8.15
N THR A 111 -8.87 18.60 7.02
CA THR A 111 -8.87 17.24 6.47
C THR A 111 -8.23 16.28 7.45
N GLN A 112 -7.11 16.67 8.07
CA GLN A 112 -6.46 15.86 9.10
C GLN A 112 -7.36 15.66 10.34
N ALA A 113 -8.05 16.72 10.77
CA ALA A 113 -8.99 16.64 11.89
C ALA A 113 -10.24 15.81 11.57
N THR A 114 -10.59 15.64 10.28
CA THR A 114 -11.72 14.80 9.86
C THR A 114 -11.35 13.30 9.86
N ILE A 115 -10.07 12.98 9.64
CA ILE A 115 -9.56 11.60 9.62
C ILE A 115 -9.28 11.09 11.05
N ASN A 116 -8.87 11.97 11.96
CA ASN A 116 -8.50 11.65 13.35
C ASN A 116 -9.70 11.52 14.28
#